data_AF-A0A4R0MQQ5-F1
#
_entry.id   AF-A0A4R0MQQ5-F1
#
_cell.length_a   1.000
_cell.length_b   1.000
_cell.length_c   1.000
_cell.angle_alpha   90.00
_cell.angle_beta   90.00
_cell.angle_gamma   90.00
#
_symmetry.space_group_name_H-M   'P 1'
#
loop_
_entity.id
_entity.type
_entity.pdbx_description
1 polymer ?
#
loop_
_entity_poly.entity_id
_entity_poly.type
_entity_poly.pdbx_seq_one_letter_code
_entity_poly.pdbx_strand_id
1 'polypeptide(L)'
;MKKLLTLIILFVGLNQSYGQTLTYDDFKSLIPYLKTEDWKSAFKESSKLLTAEKDTSDFHAIILYINIFSAAGMVTENQMSYKELEQNVMKFQGQKIIMPAHPVTTKDGALSQLKFEVTDSTNTAFTSAANSTGTNILCFEKFIFKDKVNLDDFTEKSIVRCGGTLEKIETNPNKSLIWILRLTVKDAFARKAN
;
A
#
# COMPACT_ATOMS: atom_id res chain seq x y z
N MET A 1 35.95 47.11 5.44
CA MET A 1 35.87 45.64 5.30
C MET A 1 34.88 45.00 6.29
N LYS A 2 33.68 45.57 6.50
CA LYS A 2 32.66 45.02 7.42
C LYS A 2 31.34 44.62 6.74
N LYS A 3 31.22 44.86 5.42
CA LYS A 3 30.02 44.55 4.63
C LYS A 3 30.16 43.30 3.75
N LEU A 4 31.33 42.65 3.75
CA LEU A 4 31.58 41.45 2.94
C LEU A 4 31.34 40.15 3.72
N LEU A 5 31.38 40.19 5.06
CA LEU A 5 31.14 38.99 5.88
C LEU A 5 29.65 38.62 5.97
N THR A 6 28.73 39.55 5.72
CA THR A 6 27.29 39.31 5.85
C THR A 6 26.70 38.52 4.68
N LEU A 7 27.39 38.45 3.53
CA LEU A 7 26.89 37.76 2.33
C LEU A 7 27.17 36.25 2.35
N ILE A 8 28.19 35.80 3.09
CA ILE A 8 28.59 34.38 3.15
C ILE A 8 27.70 33.56 4.09
N ILE A 9 27.05 34.21 5.08
CA ILE A 9 26.17 33.53 6.03
C ILE A 9 24.80 33.19 5.42
N LEU A 10 24.37 33.85 4.33
CA LEU A 10 23.11 33.54 3.65
C LEU A 10 23.17 32.32 2.73
N PHE A 11 24.35 31.78 2.43
CA PHE A 11 24.51 30.64 1.52
C PHE A 11 24.57 29.27 2.21
N VAL A 12 24.59 29.22 3.55
CA VAL A 12 24.65 27.95 4.33
C VAL A 12 23.25 27.40 4.66
N GLY A 13 22.17 28.08 4.22
CA GLY A 13 20.79 27.73 4.55
C GLY A 13 20.12 26.66 3.69
N LEU A 14 20.75 26.18 2.61
CA LEU A 14 20.21 25.10 1.79
C LEU A 14 20.80 23.75 2.22
N ASN A 15 20.60 23.39 3.49
CA ASN A 15 20.58 21.98 3.83
C ASN A 15 19.33 21.42 3.14
N GLN A 16 19.51 20.87 1.94
CA GLN A 16 18.57 19.87 1.46
C GLN A 16 18.65 18.74 2.48
N SER A 17 17.72 18.77 3.44
CA SER A 17 17.40 17.59 4.24
C SER A 17 16.91 16.56 3.24
N TYR A 18 17.82 15.74 2.74
CA TYR A 18 17.45 14.54 2.02
C TYR A 18 16.70 13.70 3.04
N GLY A 19 15.36 13.67 2.91
CA GLY A 19 14.52 12.81 3.71
C GLY A 19 15.07 11.39 3.64
N GLN A 20 15.16 10.73 4.80
CA GLN A 20 15.67 9.36 4.88
C GLN A 20 14.85 8.46 3.95
N THR A 21 15.51 7.84 2.99
CA THR A 21 14.87 6.84 2.11
C THR A 21 14.67 5.55 2.87
N LEU A 22 13.45 5.03 2.86
CA LEU A 22 13.08 3.77 3.49
C LEU A 22 13.75 2.60 2.78
N THR A 23 14.15 1.62 3.58
CA THR A 23 14.99 0.50 3.18
C THR A 23 14.28 -0.84 3.43
N TYR A 24 14.96 -1.91 3.02
CA TYR A 24 14.52 -3.27 3.33
C TYR A 24 14.44 -3.53 4.84
N ASP A 25 15.36 -2.97 5.63
CA ASP A 25 15.37 -3.19 7.08
C ASP A 25 14.17 -2.51 7.76
N ASP A 26 13.74 -1.36 7.25
CA ASP A 26 12.51 -0.68 7.71
C ASP A 26 11.28 -1.56 7.44
N PHE A 27 11.16 -2.10 6.23
CA PHE A 27 10.09 -3.06 5.89
C PHE A 27 10.19 -4.32 6.76
N LYS A 28 11.38 -4.89 6.90
CA LYS A 28 11.63 -6.12 7.67
C LYS A 28 11.24 -5.96 9.13
N SER A 29 11.41 -4.77 9.70
CA SER A 29 11.01 -4.46 11.08
C SER A 29 9.51 -4.63 11.33
N LEU A 30 8.67 -4.50 10.29
CA LEU A 30 7.21 -4.63 10.38
C LEU A 30 6.73 -6.09 10.29
N ILE A 31 7.54 -7.00 9.72
CA ILE A 31 7.17 -8.39 9.46
C ILE A 31 6.67 -9.14 10.71
N PRO A 32 7.30 -9.03 11.89
CA PRO A 32 6.83 -9.71 13.09
C PRO A 32 5.38 -9.35 13.45
N TYR A 33 5.03 -8.06 13.41
CA TYR A 33 3.68 -7.58 13.70
C TYR A 33 2.66 -8.08 12.67
N LEU A 34 3.03 -8.09 11.39
CA LEU A 34 2.16 -8.59 10.32
C LEU A 34 1.90 -10.09 10.43
N LYS A 35 2.91 -10.87 10.83
CA LYS A 35 2.77 -12.32 11.01
C LYS A 35 1.84 -12.68 12.16
N THR A 36 1.85 -11.89 13.22
CA THR A 36 1.01 -12.10 14.40
C THR A 36 -0.29 -11.32 14.36
N GLU A 37 -0.56 -10.60 13.25
CA GLU A 37 -1.73 -9.74 13.10
C GLU A 37 -1.85 -8.69 14.22
N ASP A 38 -0.72 -8.22 14.75
CA ASP A 38 -0.68 -7.09 15.69
C ASP A 38 -0.84 -5.78 14.91
N TRP A 39 -2.09 -5.53 14.49
CA TRP A 39 -2.44 -4.39 13.64
C TRP A 39 -2.11 -3.06 14.28
N LYS A 40 -2.27 -2.95 15.60
CA LYS A 40 -1.96 -1.73 16.34
C LYS A 40 -0.48 -1.39 16.27
N SER A 41 0.39 -2.36 16.53
CA SER A 41 1.84 -2.14 16.43
C SER A 41 2.27 -1.92 14.97
N ALA A 42 1.76 -2.72 14.04
CA ALA A 42 2.05 -2.55 12.61
C ALA A 42 1.65 -1.16 12.10
N PHE A 43 0.45 -0.68 12.45
CA PHE A 43 -0.02 0.66 12.11
C PHE A 43 0.84 1.76 12.75
N LYS A 44 1.16 1.62 14.04
CA LYS A 44 1.98 2.60 14.76
C LYS A 44 3.39 2.73 14.17
N GLU A 45 4.07 1.60 13.95
CA GLU A 45 5.45 1.62 13.45
C GLU A 45 5.52 2.04 11.98
N SER A 46 4.60 1.56 11.13
CA SER A 46 4.51 2.05 9.74
C SER A 46 4.20 3.56 9.66
N SER A 47 3.34 4.09 10.54
CA SER A 47 3.05 5.53 10.60
C SER A 47 4.29 6.36 10.92
N LYS A 48 5.18 5.88 11.80
CA LYS A 48 6.44 6.58 12.12
C LYS A 48 7.38 6.58 10.92
N LEU A 49 7.49 5.46 10.21
CA LEU A 49 8.35 5.32 9.03
C LEU A 49 7.90 6.24 7.88
N LEU A 50 6.59 6.44 7.72
CA LEU A 50 6.01 7.31 6.68
C LEU A 50 6.13 8.81 6.95
N THR A 51 6.88 9.23 7.98
CA THR A 51 7.16 10.65 8.24
C THR A 51 8.24 11.24 7.32
N ALA A 52 8.97 10.40 6.57
CA ALA A 52 9.96 10.82 5.60
C ALA A 52 9.29 11.55 4.41
N GLU A 53 9.33 12.87 4.43
CA GLU A 53 8.82 13.69 3.32
C GLU A 53 9.62 13.43 2.04
N LYS A 54 8.92 13.15 0.93
CA LYS A 54 9.45 12.98 -0.44
C LYS A 54 10.19 11.67 -0.74
N ASP A 55 10.04 10.63 0.07
CA ASP A 55 10.54 9.31 -0.28
C ASP A 55 9.73 8.68 -1.43
N THR A 56 10.39 8.34 -2.53
CA THR A 56 9.78 7.72 -3.72
C THR A 56 10.19 6.26 -3.90
N SER A 57 10.83 5.65 -2.89
CA SER A 57 11.29 4.26 -2.94
C SER A 57 10.11 3.28 -3.03
N ASP A 58 10.39 2.09 -3.56
CA ASP A 58 9.41 1.00 -3.51
C ASP A 58 9.10 0.60 -2.05
N PHE A 59 10.04 0.77 -1.12
CA PHE A 59 9.79 0.50 0.31
C PHE A 59 8.82 1.48 0.94
N HIS A 60 8.87 2.77 0.57
CA HIS A 60 7.84 3.72 0.95
C HIS A 60 6.46 3.24 0.50
N ALA A 61 6.32 2.85 -0.77
CA ALA A 61 5.05 2.39 -1.32
C ALA A 61 4.54 1.07 -0.68
N ILE A 62 5.44 0.18 -0.28
CA ILE A 62 5.11 -1.06 0.47
C ILE A 62 4.65 -0.72 1.89
N ILE A 63 5.40 0.15 2.59
CA ILE A 63 5.10 0.52 3.98
C ILE A 63 3.80 1.33 4.04
N LEU A 64 3.52 2.16 3.04
CA LEU A 64 2.26 2.88 2.90
C LEU A 64 1.09 1.90 2.81
N TYR A 65 1.21 0.88 1.96
CA TYR A 65 0.19 -0.17 1.87
C TYR A 65 0.02 -0.89 3.22
N ILE A 66 1.11 -1.27 3.88
CA ILE A 66 1.08 -1.90 5.21
C ILE A 66 0.33 -1.02 6.21
N ASN A 67 0.53 0.29 6.18
CA ASN A 67 -0.17 1.22 7.06
C ASN A 67 -1.69 1.21 6.83
N ILE A 68 -2.13 1.30 5.57
CA ILE A 68 -3.55 1.22 5.20
C ILE A 68 -4.15 -0.13 5.63
N PHE A 69 -3.46 -1.22 5.31
CA PHE A 69 -3.90 -2.58 5.61
C PHE A 69 -4.01 -2.82 7.12
N SER A 70 -3.04 -2.34 7.90
CA SER A 70 -3.05 -2.44 9.36
C SER A 70 -4.15 -1.58 9.98
N ALA A 71 -4.42 -0.38 9.45
CA ALA A 71 -5.54 0.44 9.90
C ALA A 71 -6.88 -0.29 9.67
N ALA A 72 -7.04 -0.97 8.53
CA ALA A 72 -8.21 -1.80 8.28
C ALA A 72 -8.32 -2.98 9.28
N GLY A 73 -7.20 -3.66 9.58
CA GLY A 73 -7.13 -4.69 10.62
C GLY A 73 -7.57 -4.17 11.99
N MET A 74 -7.10 -2.99 12.40
CA MET A 74 -7.53 -2.35 13.65
C MET A 74 -9.04 -2.11 13.71
N VAL A 75 -9.70 -1.80 12.59
CA VAL A 75 -11.18 -1.66 12.56
C VAL A 75 -11.85 -3.00 12.84
N THR A 76 -11.37 -4.11 12.25
CA THR A 76 -11.95 -5.45 12.52
C THR A 76 -11.87 -5.86 13.98
N GLU A 77 -10.87 -5.38 14.70
CA GLU A 77 -10.64 -5.64 16.13
C GLU A 77 -11.25 -4.58 17.05
N ASN A 78 -12.03 -3.62 16.52
CA ASN A 78 -12.61 -2.49 17.25
C ASN A 78 -11.57 -1.59 17.95
N GLN A 79 -10.33 -1.58 17.46
CA GLN A 79 -9.25 -0.73 17.95
C GLN A 79 -9.19 0.62 17.24
N MET A 80 -9.93 0.76 16.14
CA MET A 80 -10.08 1.98 15.35
C MET A 80 -11.52 2.06 14.84
N SER A 81 -12.15 3.23 14.90
CA SER A 81 -13.45 3.45 14.26
C SER A 81 -13.30 3.70 12.76
N TYR A 82 -14.37 3.49 11.98
CA TYR A 82 -14.40 3.87 10.56
C TYR A 82 -14.08 5.35 10.32
N LYS A 83 -14.48 6.24 11.23
CA LYS A 83 -14.20 7.68 11.12
C LYS A 83 -12.71 7.96 11.27
N GLU A 84 -12.06 7.33 12.25
CA GLU A 84 -10.61 7.44 12.44
C GLU A 84 -9.86 6.80 11.27
N LEU A 85 -10.35 5.67 10.74
CA LEU A 85 -9.79 5.05 9.55
C LEU A 85 -9.75 6.03 8.38
N GLU A 86 -10.88 6.67 8.04
CA GLU A 86 -10.97 7.65 6.95
C GLU A 86 -9.96 8.80 7.14
N GLN A 87 -9.88 9.35 8.35
CA GLN A 87 -8.92 10.42 8.67
C GLN A 87 -7.46 9.98 8.48
N ASN A 88 -7.16 8.72 8.76
CA ASN A 88 -5.80 8.19 8.65
C ASN A 88 -5.40 7.83 7.23
N VAL A 89 -6.31 7.32 6.39
CA VAL A 89 -5.96 6.74 5.08
C VAL A 89 -6.21 7.67 3.89
N MET A 90 -7.18 8.58 3.97
CA MET A 90 -7.55 9.42 2.79
C MET A 90 -6.43 10.34 2.32
N LYS A 91 -5.52 10.72 3.23
CA LYS A 91 -4.30 11.49 2.92
C LYS A 91 -3.34 10.77 1.95
N PHE A 92 -3.50 9.46 1.75
CA PHE A 92 -2.67 8.67 0.86
C PHE A 92 -3.19 8.60 -0.59
N GLN A 93 -4.37 9.15 -0.88
CA GLN A 93 -4.85 9.25 -2.27
C GLN A 93 -3.87 10.05 -3.12
N GLY A 94 -3.58 9.54 -4.32
CA GLY A 94 -2.59 10.06 -5.25
C GLY A 94 -1.16 9.53 -5.02
N GLN A 95 -0.91 8.76 -3.97
CA GLN A 95 0.42 8.21 -3.69
C GLN A 95 0.61 6.81 -4.29
N LYS A 96 1.86 6.43 -4.54
CA LYS A 96 2.21 5.09 -5.05
C LYS A 96 2.08 4.07 -3.93
N ILE A 97 1.43 2.94 -4.22
CA ILE A 97 1.35 1.79 -3.31
C ILE A 97 1.84 0.52 -4.00
N ILE A 98 2.37 -0.41 -3.21
CA ILE A 98 2.80 -1.73 -3.66
C ILE A 98 2.33 -2.74 -2.62
N MET A 99 1.51 -3.70 -3.04
CA MET A 99 0.93 -4.70 -2.14
C MET A 99 1.90 -5.88 -1.92
N PRO A 100 1.62 -6.78 -0.96
CA PRO A 100 2.32 -8.06 -0.86
C PRO A 100 2.17 -8.87 -2.15
N ALA A 101 3.08 -9.83 -2.32
CA ALA A 101 3.00 -10.70 -3.47
C ALA A 101 1.91 -11.77 -3.23
N HIS A 102 1.09 -12.02 -4.24
CA HIS A 102 -0.01 -12.97 -4.20
C HIS A 102 0.16 -14.04 -5.28
N PRO A 103 -0.27 -15.28 -5.04
CA PRO A 103 -0.37 -16.27 -6.10
C PRO A 103 -1.48 -15.88 -7.08
N VAL A 104 -1.23 -16.07 -8.37
CA VAL A 104 -2.24 -15.90 -9.42
C VAL A 104 -3.27 -17.02 -9.36
N THR A 105 -4.53 -16.67 -9.58
CA THR A 105 -5.67 -17.60 -9.57
C THR A 105 -6.62 -17.32 -10.72
N THR A 106 -7.38 -18.35 -11.10
CA THR A 106 -8.51 -18.24 -12.03
C THR A 106 -9.85 -18.17 -11.30
N LYS A 107 -9.86 -18.49 -9.99
CA LYS A 107 -11.08 -18.60 -9.17
C LYS A 107 -11.60 -17.24 -8.73
N ASP A 108 -12.89 -17.03 -8.87
CA ASP A 108 -13.58 -15.86 -8.33
C ASP A 108 -13.63 -15.88 -6.80
N GLY A 109 -13.41 -14.71 -6.19
CA GLY A 109 -13.54 -14.52 -4.75
C GLY A 109 -12.45 -15.21 -3.91
N ALA A 110 -11.39 -15.73 -4.51
CA ALA A 110 -10.29 -16.33 -3.76
C ALA A 110 -9.59 -15.29 -2.88
N LEU A 111 -9.48 -15.59 -1.58
CA LEU A 111 -8.88 -14.68 -0.60
C LEU A 111 -7.36 -14.66 -0.73
N SER A 112 -6.79 -13.46 -0.72
CA SER A 112 -5.34 -13.20 -0.80
C SER A 112 -4.69 -13.86 -2.02
N GLN A 113 -5.43 -13.95 -3.13
CA GLN A 113 -4.96 -14.38 -4.45
C GLN A 113 -5.31 -13.31 -5.48
N LEU A 114 -4.45 -13.18 -6.50
CA LEU A 114 -4.62 -12.19 -7.55
C LEU A 114 -5.29 -12.84 -8.77
N LYS A 115 -6.40 -12.28 -9.22
CA LYS A 115 -7.03 -12.67 -10.50
C LYS A 115 -6.82 -11.57 -11.53
N PHE A 116 -6.29 -11.91 -12.70
CA PHE A 116 -6.27 -11.02 -13.86
C PHE A 116 -7.59 -11.13 -14.65
N GLU A 117 -8.08 -9.99 -15.12
CA GLU A 117 -9.29 -9.84 -15.93
C GLU A 117 -8.95 -9.02 -17.18
N VAL A 118 -8.30 -9.68 -18.12
CA VAL A 118 -7.84 -9.07 -19.38
C VAL A 118 -8.73 -9.55 -20.53
N THR A 119 -9.47 -8.62 -21.12
CA THR A 119 -10.28 -8.82 -22.33
C THR A 119 -9.96 -7.69 -23.31
N ASP A 120 -10.80 -7.49 -24.34
CA ASP A 120 -10.65 -6.34 -25.24
C ASP A 120 -11.19 -5.04 -24.62
N SER A 121 -12.05 -5.14 -23.60
CA SER A 121 -12.64 -3.98 -22.90
C SER A 121 -12.20 -3.85 -21.45
N THR A 122 -11.52 -4.86 -20.89
CA THR A 122 -11.01 -4.87 -19.52
C THR A 122 -9.52 -5.14 -19.49
N ASN A 123 -8.82 -4.44 -18.61
CA ASN A 123 -7.40 -4.65 -18.40
C ASN A 123 -7.11 -4.40 -16.92
N THR A 124 -7.60 -5.33 -16.09
CA THR A 124 -7.60 -5.18 -14.64
C THR A 124 -7.06 -6.41 -13.94
N ALA A 125 -6.71 -6.26 -12.66
CA ALA A 125 -6.55 -7.37 -11.75
C ALA A 125 -7.23 -7.06 -10.43
N PHE A 126 -7.59 -8.10 -9.70
CA PHE A 126 -8.35 -7.99 -8.47
C PHE A 126 -7.82 -8.93 -7.39
N THR A 127 -7.79 -8.44 -6.15
CA THR A 127 -7.44 -9.22 -4.95
C THR A 127 -8.43 -8.90 -3.83
N SER A 128 -8.87 -9.93 -3.12
CA SER A 128 -9.57 -9.81 -1.83
C SER A 128 -8.56 -10.08 -0.71
N ALA A 129 -7.81 -9.06 -0.29
CA ALA A 129 -6.78 -9.22 0.74
C ALA A 129 -7.43 -9.36 2.12
N ALA A 130 -7.24 -10.51 2.74
CA ALA A 130 -7.89 -10.88 4.00
C ALA A 130 -6.87 -11.11 5.11
N ASN A 131 -7.37 -11.18 6.34
CA ASN A 131 -6.61 -11.69 7.48
C ASN A 131 -6.26 -13.19 7.30
N SER A 132 -5.40 -13.69 8.18
CA SER A 132 -4.82 -15.03 8.15
C SER A 132 -5.85 -16.15 8.18
N THR A 133 -6.98 -15.93 8.87
CA THR A 133 -8.09 -16.88 8.99
C THR A 133 -9.13 -16.74 7.87
N GLY A 134 -9.03 -15.69 7.04
CA GLY A 134 -9.97 -15.42 5.94
C GLY A 134 -11.37 -14.97 6.39
N THR A 135 -11.54 -14.55 7.64
CA THR A 135 -12.83 -14.11 8.18
C THR A 135 -13.15 -12.66 7.85
N ASN A 136 -12.12 -11.84 7.62
CA ASN A 136 -12.27 -10.41 7.36
C ASN A 136 -11.46 -10.01 6.13
N ILE A 137 -12.11 -9.36 5.17
CA ILE A 137 -11.47 -8.78 4.00
C ILE A 137 -11.02 -7.36 4.36
N LEU A 138 -9.73 -7.20 4.61
CA LEU A 138 -9.19 -5.91 5.03
C LEU A 138 -9.18 -4.92 3.87
N CYS A 139 -8.82 -5.38 2.67
CA CYS A 139 -8.82 -4.56 1.45
C CYS A 139 -9.33 -5.37 0.25
N PHE A 140 -10.30 -4.83 -0.47
CA PHE A 140 -10.49 -5.16 -1.88
C PHE A 140 -9.58 -4.28 -2.72
N GLU A 141 -8.87 -4.88 -3.67
CA GLU A 141 -7.86 -4.18 -4.43
C GLU A 141 -8.14 -4.35 -5.91
N LYS A 142 -8.39 -3.24 -6.61
CA LYS A 142 -8.59 -3.22 -8.05
C LYS A 142 -7.43 -2.49 -8.73
N PHE A 143 -6.72 -3.20 -9.59
CA PHE A 143 -5.64 -2.68 -10.42
C PHE A 143 -6.17 -2.39 -11.81
N ILE A 144 -5.91 -1.18 -12.30
CA ILE A 144 -6.25 -0.74 -13.65
C ILE A 144 -4.94 -0.47 -14.38
N PHE A 145 -4.61 -1.35 -15.33
CA PHE A 145 -3.38 -1.28 -16.10
C PHE A 145 -3.57 -0.38 -17.31
N LYS A 146 -2.57 0.46 -17.58
CA LYS A 146 -2.56 1.35 -18.76
C LYS A 146 -2.37 0.54 -20.05
N ASP A 147 -1.41 -0.39 -20.03
CA ASP A 147 -1.07 -1.24 -21.17
C ASP A 147 -1.59 -2.66 -20.94
N LYS A 148 -2.02 -3.34 -22.02
CA LYS A 148 -2.61 -4.68 -21.96
C LYS A 148 -1.64 -5.66 -21.33
N VAL A 149 -2.04 -6.30 -20.23
CA VAL A 149 -1.21 -7.30 -19.55
C VAL A 149 -1.12 -8.57 -20.39
N ASN A 150 0.10 -9.08 -20.60
CA ASN A 150 0.32 -10.38 -21.21
C ASN A 150 0.13 -11.48 -20.16
N LEU A 151 -0.94 -12.27 -20.28
CA LEU A 151 -1.28 -13.31 -19.30
C LEU A 151 -0.28 -14.47 -19.30
N ASP A 152 0.44 -14.70 -20.40
CA ASP A 152 1.46 -15.74 -20.49
C ASP A 152 2.64 -15.48 -19.53
N ASP A 153 2.85 -14.22 -19.14
CA ASP A 153 3.88 -13.84 -18.17
C ASP A 153 3.46 -14.20 -16.73
N PHE A 154 2.17 -14.45 -16.48
CA PHE A 154 1.57 -14.59 -15.16
C PHE A 154 0.65 -15.81 -15.07
N THR A 155 1.19 -17.00 -15.33
CA THR A 155 0.44 -18.27 -15.24
C THR A 155 -0.09 -18.53 -13.83
N GLU A 156 -1.13 -19.35 -13.71
CA GLU A 156 -1.70 -19.75 -12.42
C GLU A 156 -0.61 -20.20 -11.42
N LYS A 157 -0.78 -19.81 -10.15
CA LYS A 157 0.19 -20.00 -9.04
C LYS A 157 1.48 -19.20 -9.13
N SER A 158 1.73 -18.44 -10.21
CA SER A 158 2.85 -17.48 -10.23
C SER A 158 2.70 -16.50 -9.08
N ILE A 159 3.81 -16.20 -8.40
CA ILE A 159 3.81 -15.22 -7.31
C ILE A 159 4.06 -13.84 -7.91
N VAL A 160 3.05 -12.97 -7.83
CA VAL A 160 3.02 -11.67 -8.50
C VAL A 160 2.80 -10.57 -7.49
N ARG A 161 3.55 -9.48 -7.67
CA ARG A 161 3.37 -8.25 -6.93
C ARG A 161 2.81 -7.19 -7.88
N CYS A 162 1.67 -6.62 -7.53
CA CYS A 162 1.14 -5.46 -8.23
C CYS A 162 1.44 -4.17 -7.44
N GLY A 163 1.21 -3.04 -8.09
CA GLY A 163 1.31 -1.72 -7.50
C GLY A 163 0.89 -0.65 -8.50
N GLY A 164 0.92 0.61 -8.09
CA GLY A 164 0.54 1.74 -8.94
C GLY A 164 0.14 2.94 -8.09
N THR A 165 -0.58 3.89 -8.69
CA THR A 165 -1.07 5.10 -8.02
C THR A 165 -2.42 4.84 -7.37
N LEU A 166 -2.53 5.08 -6.07
CA LEU A 166 -3.78 4.94 -5.33
C LEU A 166 -4.76 6.05 -5.69
N GLU A 167 -5.66 5.78 -6.64
CA GLU A 167 -6.65 6.76 -7.10
C GLU A 167 -7.75 6.96 -6.07
N LYS A 168 -8.32 5.87 -5.57
CA LYS A 168 -9.52 5.90 -4.73
C LYS A 168 -9.39 4.97 -3.54
N ILE A 169 -9.81 5.47 -2.39
CA ILE A 169 -10.03 4.70 -1.18
C ILE A 169 -11.51 4.83 -0.81
N GLU A 170 -12.17 3.71 -0.57
CA GLU A 170 -13.57 3.66 -0.17
C GLU A 170 -13.71 2.80 1.09
N THR A 171 -14.38 3.32 2.11
CA THR A 171 -14.77 2.54 3.29
C THR A 171 -16.05 1.77 3.02
N ASN A 172 -16.30 0.74 3.83
CA ASN A 172 -17.58 0.03 3.81
C ASN A 172 -18.74 0.97 4.17
N PRO A 173 -19.69 1.24 3.27
CA PRO A 173 -20.79 2.17 3.53
C PRO A 173 -21.70 1.70 4.67
N ASN A 174 -21.79 0.37 4.86
CA ASN A 174 -22.59 -0.24 5.91
C ASN A 174 -21.81 -0.38 7.23
N LYS A 175 -20.52 -0.01 7.25
CA LYS A 175 -19.62 -0.14 8.40
C LYS A 175 -19.56 -1.57 8.98
N SER A 176 -19.80 -2.58 8.15
CA SER A 176 -19.68 -3.98 8.55
C SER A 176 -18.21 -4.34 8.75
N LEU A 177 -17.90 -5.25 9.68
CA LEU A 177 -16.54 -5.71 9.91
C LEU A 177 -16.11 -6.84 8.95
N ILE A 178 -17.02 -7.35 8.11
CA ILE A 178 -16.72 -8.42 7.13
C ILE A 178 -15.73 -7.93 6.08
N TRP A 179 -15.89 -6.69 5.61
CA TRP A 179 -14.92 -6.05 4.72
C TRP A 179 -14.77 -4.57 5.08
N ILE A 180 -13.56 -4.03 4.96
CA ILE A 180 -13.26 -2.70 5.52
C ILE A 180 -13.02 -1.64 4.43
N LEU A 181 -12.07 -1.91 3.52
CA LEU A 181 -11.67 -0.97 2.48
C LEU A 181 -11.84 -1.54 1.07
N ARG A 182 -12.02 -0.64 0.11
CA ARG A 182 -11.78 -0.88 -1.31
C ARG A 182 -10.79 0.15 -1.84
N LEU A 183 -9.73 -0.33 -2.49
CA LEU A 183 -8.67 0.44 -3.09
C LEU A 183 -8.76 0.32 -4.61
N THR A 184 -8.78 1.45 -5.30
CA THR A 184 -8.62 1.51 -6.76
C THR A 184 -7.25 2.08 -7.08
N VAL A 185 -6.48 1.32 -7.84
CA VAL A 185 -5.09 1.63 -8.20
C VAL A 185 -4.99 1.77 -9.71
N LYS A 186 -4.58 2.94 -10.17
CA LYS A 186 -4.37 3.28 -11.58
C LYS A 186 -2.89 3.29 -11.93
N ASP A 187 -2.62 3.35 -13.24
CA ASP A 187 -1.28 3.24 -13.81
C ASP A 187 -0.57 2.02 -13.22
N ALA A 188 -1.33 0.92 -13.09
CA ALA A 188 -0.89 -0.24 -12.36
C ALA A 188 0.21 -0.97 -13.11
N PHE A 189 1.06 -1.65 -12.36
CA PHE A 189 2.05 -2.58 -12.87
C PHE A 189 1.93 -3.92 -12.16
N ALA A 190 2.39 -4.99 -12.82
CA ALA A 190 2.52 -6.32 -12.27
C ALA A 190 3.95 -6.82 -12.53
N ARG A 191 4.58 -7.44 -11.53
CA ARG A 191 5.91 -8.05 -11.67
C ARG A 191 6.00 -9.36 -10.90
N LYS A 192 6.81 -10.29 -11.39
CA LYS A 192 7.12 -11.52 -10.66
C LYS A 192 7.83 -11.16 -9.34
N ALA A 193 7.44 -11.80 -8.25
CA ALA A 193 8.19 -11.75 -7.01
C ALA A 193 9.29 -12.82 -7.11
N ASN A 194 10.51 -12.38 -7.41
CA ASN A 194 11.70 -13.23 -7.37
C ASN A 194 12.02 -13.64 -5.93
#